data_AF-A0A3B1CXN9-F1
#
_entry.id   AF-A0A3B1CXN9-F1
#
_cell.length_a   1.000
_cell.length_b   1.000
_cell.length_c   1.000
_cell.angle_alpha   90.00
_cell.angle_beta   90.00
_cell.angle_gamma   90.00
#
_symmetry.space_group_name_H-M   'P 1'
#
loop_
_entity.id
_entity.type
_entity.pdbx_description
1 polymer ?
#
loop_
_entity_poly.entity_id
_entity_poly.type
_entity_poly.pdbx_seq_one_letter_code
_entity_poly.pdbx_strand_id
1 'polypeptide(L)'
;MKKTILLTILIAVIFIGCSEEPDIKLFSPEAFAYTLDNGWELNATVQASGFAQIEKENSDLYYTHLNYTVNLFTPEDSLFDVDHDSVIDSTEEELMDLQIETQIELDSGFTAGNYTVEFIVEDAYSTTKDTISTKVVLE
;
A
#
# COMPACT_ATOMS: atom_id res chain seq x y z
N MET A 1 -24.98 7.57 47.96
CA MET A 1 -24.65 6.22 47.43
C MET A 1 -25.05 6.05 45.96
N LYS A 2 -26.30 6.32 45.54
CA LYS A 2 -26.68 6.22 44.10
C LYS A 2 -26.01 7.26 43.18
N LYS A 3 -25.77 8.49 43.68
CA LYS A 3 -25.13 9.57 42.91
C LYS A 3 -23.61 9.38 42.70
N THR A 4 -22.93 8.69 43.61
CA THR A 4 -21.50 8.41 43.49
C THR A 4 -21.21 7.28 42.50
N ILE A 5 -22.08 6.26 42.41
CA ILE A 5 -21.96 5.18 41.42
C ILE A 5 -22.15 5.70 39.98
N LEU A 6 -23.08 6.63 39.78
CA LEU A 6 -23.33 7.25 38.46
C LEU A 6 -22.12 8.07 37.98
N LEU A 7 -21.42 8.75 38.90
CA LEU A 7 -20.22 9.52 38.59
C LEU A 7 -19.03 8.63 38.23
N THR A 8 -18.90 7.46 38.89
CA THR A 8 -17.84 6.48 38.58
C THR A 8 -18.06 5.82 37.21
N ILE A 9 -19.30 5.53 36.83
CA ILE A 9 -19.64 5.01 35.49
C ILE A 9 -19.37 6.07 34.41
N LEU A 10 -19.70 7.34 34.68
CA LEU A 10 -19.46 8.42 33.71
C LEU A 10 -17.96 8.64 33.45
N ILE A 11 -17.12 8.52 34.48
CA ILE A 11 -15.65 8.65 34.35
C ILE A 11 -15.04 7.43 33.62
N ALA A 12 -15.60 6.23 33.80
CA ALA A 12 -15.12 5.04 33.13
C ALA A 12 -15.36 5.04 31.61
N VAL A 13 -16.39 5.75 31.12
CA VAL A 13 -16.70 5.86 29.68
C VAL A 13 -15.74 6.80 28.93
N ILE A 14 -15.06 7.72 29.64
CA ILE A 14 -14.18 8.73 29.01
C ILE A 14 -12.83 8.12 28.56
N PHE A 15 -12.48 6.93 29.03
CA PHE A 15 -11.20 6.28 28.72
C PHE A 15 -11.26 5.22 27.61
N ILE A 16 -12.38 5.08 26.90
CA ILE A 16 -12.53 4.13 25.78
C ILE A 16 -12.34 4.83 24.42
N GLY A 17 -11.64 5.97 24.39
CA GLY A 17 -11.13 6.54 23.15
C GLY A 17 -9.97 5.68 22.63
N CYS A 18 -10.31 4.52 22.08
CA CYS A 18 -9.38 3.72 21.29
C CYS A 18 -9.25 4.46 19.95
N SER A 19 -8.16 5.19 19.72
CA SER A 19 -7.78 5.52 18.35
C SER A 19 -7.60 4.19 17.63
N GLU A 20 -8.25 4.02 16.48
CA GLU A 20 -7.98 2.84 15.65
C GLU A 20 -6.50 2.89 15.26
N GLU A 21 -5.78 1.81 15.56
CA GLU A 21 -4.39 1.68 15.11
C GLU A 21 -4.40 1.62 13.57
N PRO A 22 -3.47 2.31 12.89
CA PRO A 22 -3.35 2.20 11.44
C PRO A 22 -3.25 0.74 11.01
N ASP A 23 -4.03 0.36 10.02
CA ASP A 23 -4.05 -0.99 9.46
C ASP A 23 -4.15 -0.85 7.93
N ILE A 24 -2.97 -0.80 7.28
CA ILE A 24 -2.92 -0.60 5.84
C ILE A 24 -3.70 -1.71 5.10
N LYS A 25 -4.41 -1.29 4.05
CA LYS A 25 -5.16 -2.18 3.15
C LYS A 25 -4.91 -1.80 1.71
N LEU A 26 -4.52 -2.80 0.92
CA LEU A 26 -4.37 -2.70 -0.52
C LEU A 26 -5.64 -3.16 -1.24
N PHE A 27 -6.03 -2.44 -2.27
CA PHE A 27 -7.23 -2.75 -3.05
C PHE A 27 -7.11 -2.25 -4.49
N SER A 28 -8.04 -2.73 -5.33
CA SER A 28 -8.12 -2.39 -6.76
C SER A 28 -6.79 -2.53 -7.52
N PRO A 29 -6.09 -3.68 -7.45
CA PRO A 29 -4.84 -3.84 -8.16
C PRO A 29 -5.09 -4.02 -9.67
N GLU A 30 -4.38 -3.26 -10.48
CA GLU A 30 -4.48 -3.28 -11.94
C GLU A 30 -3.10 -3.53 -12.55
N ALA A 31 -3.03 -4.33 -13.61
CA ALA A 31 -1.79 -4.54 -14.36
C ALA A 31 -2.10 -4.78 -15.83
N PHE A 32 -1.24 -4.22 -16.69
CA PHE A 32 -1.30 -4.40 -18.14
C PHE A 32 0.12 -4.33 -18.71
N ALA A 33 0.31 -4.93 -19.88
CA ALA A 33 1.60 -4.93 -20.56
C ALA A 33 1.46 -4.48 -22.02
N TYR A 34 2.49 -3.81 -22.52
CA TYR A 34 2.62 -3.45 -23.93
C TYR A 34 3.82 -4.15 -24.55
N THR A 35 3.68 -4.67 -25.77
CA THR A 35 4.82 -5.18 -26.53
C THR A 35 5.72 -4.04 -26.97
N LEU A 36 7.02 -4.17 -26.73
CA LEU A 36 8.09 -3.32 -27.23
C LEU A 36 8.87 -4.04 -28.34
N ASP A 37 9.81 -3.35 -28.99
CA ASP A 37 10.65 -3.94 -30.04
C ASP A 37 11.45 -5.17 -29.55
N ASN A 38 11.83 -5.20 -28.25
CA ASN A 38 12.68 -6.26 -27.67
C ASN A 38 12.11 -6.88 -26.39
N GLY A 39 10.78 -6.90 -26.21
CA GLY A 39 10.14 -7.49 -25.03
C GLY A 39 8.81 -6.85 -24.70
N TRP A 40 8.54 -6.62 -23.41
CA TRP A 40 7.31 -5.98 -22.93
C TRP A 40 7.59 -4.90 -21.90
N GLU A 41 6.71 -3.91 -21.83
CA GLU A 41 6.63 -2.98 -20.72
C GLU A 41 5.43 -3.34 -19.86
N LEU A 42 5.68 -3.81 -18.64
CA LEU A 42 4.66 -4.10 -17.65
C LEU A 42 4.39 -2.86 -16.80
N ASN A 43 3.15 -2.41 -16.78
CA ASN A 43 2.69 -1.34 -15.89
C ASN A 43 1.71 -1.95 -14.88
N ALA A 44 1.87 -1.62 -13.61
CA ALA A 44 0.95 -2.08 -12.57
C ALA A 44 0.69 -0.98 -11.54
N THR A 45 -0.52 -0.97 -10.97
CA THR A 45 -0.92 -0.03 -9.94
C THR A 45 -1.75 -0.70 -8.86
N VAL A 46 -1.76 -0.11 -7.66
CA VAL A 46 -2.59 -0.52 -6.53
C VAL A 46 -2.97 0.70 -5.70
N GLN A 47 -4.14 0.66 -5.04
CA GLN A 47 -4.54 1.68 -4.07
C GLN A 47 -4.23 1.19 -2.66
N ALA A 48 -3.69 2.08 -1.82
CA ALA A 48 -3.46 1.86 -0.40
C ALA A 48 -4.38 2.77 0.42
N SER A 49 -4.93 2.27 1.53
CA SER A 49 -5.72 3.03 2.52
C SER A 49 -5.38 2.58 3.93
N GLY A 50 -5.80 3.34 4.95
CA GLY A 50 -5.63 2.96 6.35
C GLY A 50 -4.18 3.05 6.86
N PHE A 51 -3.31 3.74 6.12
CA PHE A 51 -1.92 4.00 6.51
C PHE A 51 -1.83 5.18 7.50
N ALA A 52 -0.77 5.16 8.31
CA ALA A 52 -0.48 6.19 9.28
C ALA A 52 -0.05 7.48 8.60
N GLN A 53 -0.51 8.58 9.18
CA GLN A 53 -0.09 9.93 8.82
C GLN A 53 0.39 10.63 10.08
N ILE A 54 1.55 11.28 10.01
CA ILE A 54 2.10 12.02 11.14
C ILE A 54 2.02 13.52 10.89
N GLU A 55 1.63 14.28 11.91
CA GLU A 55 1.78 15.73 11.93
C GLU A 55 3.15 16.08 12.52
N LYS A 56 3.94 16.90 11.84
CA LYS A 56 5.22 17.39 12.38
C LYS A 56 4.99 18.62 13.23
N GLU A 57 5.76 18.77 14.30
CA GLU A 57 5.70 19.98 15.14
C GLU A 57 5.92 21.25 14.29
N ASN A 58 4.98 22.19 14.36
CA ASN A 58 4.94 23.44 13.58
C ASN A 58 4.64 23.29 12.08
N SER A 59 3.95 22.22 11.68
CA SER A 59 3.44 22.04 10.32
C SER A 59 1.95 21.71 10.36
N ASP A 60 1.14 22.40 9.56
CA ASP A 60 -0.27 22.05 9.31
C ASP A 60 -0.38 20.98 8.21
N LEU A 61 0.62 20.08 8.12
CA LEU A 61 0.70 19.06 7.07
C LEU A 61 0.70 17.67 7.69
N TYR A 62 -0.05 16.79 7.05
CA TYR A 62 -0.03 15.36 7.25
C TYR A 62 1.05 14.74 6.37
N TYR A 63 1.95 13.96 6.95
CA TYR A 63 3.01 13.28 6.22
C TYR A 63 2.72 11.78 6.14
N THR A 64 2.86 11.23 4.94
CA THR A 64 2.74 9.80 4.64
C THR A 64 4.08 9.25 4.17
N HIS A 65 4.39 8.00 4.53
CA HIS A 65 5.58 7.31 4.03
C HIS A 65 5.29 5.81 3.87
N LEU A 66 5.10 5.38 2.62
CA LEU A 66 4.91 3.98 2.27
C LEU A 66 6.13 3.45 1.55
N ASN A 67 6.60 2.26 1.90
CA ASN A 67 7.57 1.51 1.12
C ASN A 67 6.82 0.43 0.35
N TYR A 68 7.16 0.22 -0.92
CA TYR A 68 6.61 -0.88 -1.68
C TYR A 68 7.71 -1.77 -2.26
N THR A 69 7.37 -3.03 -2.44
CA THR A 69 8.14 -4.01 -3.19
C THR A 69 7.21 -4.77 -4.10
N VAL A 70 7.65 -5.02 -5.33
CA VAL A 70 6.91 -5.75 -6.35
C VAL A 70 7.61 -7.07 -6.61
N ASN A 71 6.85 -8.16 -6.53
CA ASN A 71 7.28 -9.47 -7.02
C ASN A 71 6.56 -9.79 -8.33
N LEU A 72 7.24 -10.52 -9.21
CA LEU A 72 6.71 -10.99 -10.49
C LEU A 72 6.81 -12.51 -10.59
N PHE A 73 5.66 -13.17 -10.65
CA PHE A 73 5.57 -14.61 -10.88
C PHE A 73 5.32 -14.85 -12.36
N THR A 74 6.28 -15.48 -13.01
CA THR A 74 6.21 -15.85 -14.43
C THR A 74 5.56 -17.23 -14.58
N PRO A 75 5.28 -17.68 -15.81
CA PRO A 75 4.78 -19.04 -16.04
C PRO A 75 5.74 -20.15 -15.57
N GLU A 76 7.04 -19.86 -15.50
CA GLU A 76 8.09 -20.86 -15.23
C GLU A 76 8.81 -20.63 -13.90
N ASP A 77 8.86 -19.38 -13.41
CA ASP A 77 9.70 -18.97 -12.29
C ASP A 77 9.04 -17.89 -11.41
N SER A 78 9.69 -17.60 -10.27
CA SER A 78 9.31 -16.52 -9.36
C SER A 78 10.46 -15.53 -9.26
N LEU A 79 10.21 -14.28 -9.64
CA LEU A 79 11.15 -13.18 -9.52
C LEU A 79 10.72 -12.31 -8.33
N PHE A 80 11.58 -12.20 -7.34
CA PHE A 80 11.32 -11.39 -6.15
C PHE A 80 12.03 -10.05 -6.28
N ASP A 81 11.41 -9.00 -5.76
CA ASP A 81 11.99 -7.65 -5.72
C ASP A 81 12.41 -7.15 -7.11
N VAL A 82 11.46 -7.23 -8.06
CA VAL A 82 11.66 -6.73 -9.43
C VAL A 82 11.53 -5.22 -9.54
N ASP A 83 10.86 -4.59 -8.58
CA ASP A 83 10.82 -3.15 -8.37
C ASP A 83 10.56 -2.84 -6.89
N HIS A 84 11.11 -1.73 -6.40
CA HIS A 84 10.85 -1.21 -5.06
C HIS A 84 11.13 0.29 -4.99
N ASP A 85 10.34 1.00 -4.21
CA ASP A 85 10.61 2.40 -3.88
C ASP A 85 9.84 2.82 -2.62
N SER A 86 10.00 4.08 -2.23
CA SER A 86 9.26 4.75 -1.17
C SER A 86 8.38 5.87 -1.73
N VAL A 87 7.10 5.86 -1.42
CA VAL A 87 6.16 6.95 -1.68
C VAL A 87 6.08 7.83 -0.43
N ILE A 88 6.61 9.05 -0.53
CA ILE A 88 6.60 10.05 0.54
C ILE A 88 5.78 11.25 0.08
N ASP A 89 4.71 11.56 0.81
CA ASP A 89 3.82 12.68 0.47
C ASP A 89 3.52 13.55 1.70
N SER A 90 3.11 14.80 1.45
CA SER A 90 2.66 15.72 2.49
C SER A 90 1.52 16.61 2.00
N THR A 91 0.41 16.60 2.72
CA THR A 91 -0.84 17.28 2.35
C THR A 91 -1.42 18.09 3.51
N GLU A 92 -2.24 19.10 3.21
CA GLU A 92 -2.93 19.92 4.23
C GLU A 92 -4.10 19.17 4.90
N GLU A 93 -4.60 18.12 4.26
CA GLU A 93 -5.68 17.25 4.76
C GLU A 93 -5.19 15.80 4.78
N GLU A 94 -5.77 14.97 5.66
CA GLU A 94 -5.49 13.53 5.69
C GLU A 94 -5.83 12.88 4.35
N LEU A 95 -4.88 12.12 3.82
CA LEU A 95 -5.09 11.26 2.66
C LEU A 95 -5.91 10.04 3.06
N MET A 96 -7.02 9.81 2.38
CA MET A 96 -7.81 8.58 2.55
C MET A 96 -7.11 7.41 1.85
N ASP A 97 -6.71 7.66 0.60
CA ASP A 97 -6.19 6.67 -0.32
C ASP A 97 -4.94 7.23 -1.01
N LEU A 98 -3.98 6.36 -1.33
CA LEU A 98 -2.79 6.69 -2.11
C LEU A 98 -2.56 5.63 -3.20
N GLN A 99 -2.36 6.08 -4.43
CA GLN A 99 -2.02 5.19 -5.54
C GLN A 99 -0.52 4.92 -5.56
N ILE A 100 -0.16 3.65 -5.71
CA ILE A 100 1.22 3.19 -5.94
C ILE A 100 1.27 2.64 -7.36
N GLU A 101 2.30 3.01 -8.11
CA GLU A 101 2.51 2.61 -9.50
C GLU A 101 3.93 2.08 -9.70
N THR A 102 4.07 1.13 -10.62
CA THR A 102 5.36 0.57 -11.04
C THR A 102 5.36 0.36 -12.55
N GLN A 103 6.55 0.47 -13.15
CA GLN A 103 6.81 0.20 -14.55
C GLN A 103 8.07 -0.67 -14.65
N ILE A 104 7.93 -1.84 -15.27
CA ILE A 104 8.98 -2.85 -15.35
C ILE A 104 9.20 -3.21 -16.83
N GLU A 105 10.42 -3.02 -17.32
CA GLU A 105 10.82 -3.47 -18.66
C GLU A 105 11.24 -4.95 -18.59
N LEU A 106 10.53 -5.80 -19.35
CA LEU A 106 10.79 -7.23 -19.48
C LEU A 106 11.49 -7.46 -20.81
N ASP A 107 12.71 -8.00 -20.77
CA ASP A 107 13.49 -8.27 -21.97
C ASP A 107 12.98 -9.48 -22.78
N SER A 108 13.59 -9.70 -23.94
CA SER A 108 13.25 -10.81 -24.85
C SER A 108 13.44 -12.23 -24.29
N GLY A 109 14.03 -12.38 -23.10
CA GLY A 109 14.15 -13.65 -22.40
C GLY A 109 12.85 -14.10 -21.72
N PHE A 110 11.90 -13.19 -21.53
CA PHE A 110 10.58 -13.50 -20.99
C PHE A 110 9.68 -14.15 -22.06
N THR A 111 8.75 -15.00 -21.62
CA THR A 111 7.87 -15.76 -22.51
C THR A 111 6.44 -15.22 -22.43
N ALA A 112 5.72 -15.25 -23.56
CA ALA A 112 4.29 -14.92 -23.54
C ALA A 112 3.53 -15.88 -22.62
N GLY A 113 2.54 -15.37 -21.88
CA GLY A 113 1.81 -16.20 -20.90
C GLY A 113 1.14 -15.41 -19.78
N ASN A 114 0.68 -16.16 -18.76
CA ASN A 114 0.05 -15.58 -17.58
C ASN A 114 1.11 -15.26 -16.53
N TYR A 115 1.12 -14.00 -16.12
CA TYR A 115 1.98 -13.49 -15.05
C TYR A 115 1.11 -13.06 -13.88
N THR A 116 1.70 -13.06 -12.68
CA THR A 116 1.10 -12.48 -11.49
C THR A 116 2.04 -11.41 -10.94
N VAL A 117 1.51 -10.21 -10.75
CA VAL A 117 2.19 -9.09 -10.10
C VAL A 117 1.70 -9.05 -8.65
N GLU A 118 2.61 -9.07 -7.69
CA GLU A 118 2.30 -8.96 -6.27
C GLU A 118 2.91 -7.69 -5.72
N PHE A 119 2.06 -6.82 -5.18
CA PHE A 119 2.46 -5.66 -4.40
C PHE A 119 2.54 -6.05 -2.93
N ILE A 120 3.66 -5.71 -2.30
CA ILE A 120 3.84 -5.72 -0.86
C ILE A 120 4.06 -4.27 -0.46
N VAL A 121 3.20 -3.72 0.39
CA VAL A 121 3.31 -2.32 0.83
C VAL A 121 3.39 -2.30 2.35
N GLU A 122 4.41 -1.60 2.85
CA GLU A 122 4.66 -1.38 4.28
C GLU A 122 4.57 0.11 4.58
N ASP A 123 3.74 0.46 5.56
CA ASP A 123 3.71 1.78 6.14
C ASP A 123 4.93 1.97 7.07
N ALA A 124 5.80 2.93 6.74
CA ALA A 124 7.04 3.16 7.45
C ALA A 124 6.86 3.74 8.86
N TYR A 125 5.70 4.32 9.17
CA TYR A 125 5.42 4.90 10.49
C TYR A 125 4.76 3.89 11.42
N SER A 126 3.79 3.10 10.94
CA SER A 126 3.12 2.08 11.76
C SER A 126 3.78 0.70 11.69
N THR A 127 4.64 0.46 10.70
CA THR A 127 5.22 -0.85 10.35
C THR A 127 4.18 -1.92 9.97
N THR A 128 2.93 -1.51 9.76
CA THR A 128 1.90 -2.39 9.22
C THR A 128 2.15 -2.61 7.73
N LYS A 129 1.71 -3.77 7.25
CA LYS A 129 1.90 -4.15 5.85
C LYS A 129 0.71 -4.93 5.34
N ASP A 130 0.48 -4.81 4.05
CA ASP A 130 -0.48 -5.63 3.33
C ASP A 130 0.09 -6.09 2.00
N THR A 131 -0.51 -7.14 1.44
CA THR A 131 -0.04 -7.78 0.22
C THR A 131 -1.22 -8.16 -0.65
N ILE A 132 -1.16 -7.77 -1.92
CA ILE A 132 -2.19 -8.10 -2.89
C ILE A 132 -1.56 -8.44 -4.24
N SER A 133 -2.22 -9.31 -5.00
CA SER A 133 -1.74 -9.70 -6.32
C SER A 133 -2.80 -9.52 -7.39
N THR A 134 -2.36 -9.26 -8.62
CA THR A 134 -3.21 -9.19 -9.81
C THR A 134 -2.56 -9.92 -10.98
N LYS A 135 -3.35 -10.32 -11.96
CA LYS A 135 -2.89 -11.08 -13.12
C LYS A 135 -2.72 -10.16 -14.33
N VAL A 136 -1.70 -10.45 -15.12
CA VAL A 136 -1.45 -9.81 -16.42
C VAL A 136 -1.08 -10.89 -17.44
N VAL A 137 -1.48 -10.68 -18.69
CA VAL A 137 -1.11 -11.58 -19.80
C VAL A 137 -0.12 -10.84 -20.67
N LEU A 138 1.05 -11.45 -20.91
CA LEU A 138 1.97 -11.00 -21.95
C LEU A 138 1.57 -11.69 -23.25
N GLU A 139 1.20 -10.89 -24.24
CA GLU A 139 0.79 -11.32 -25.59
C GLU A 139 1.95 -11.39 -26.58
#